data_AF-A0A2U8FFH0-F1
#
_entry.id   AF-A0A2U8FFH0-F1
#
_cell.length_a   1.000
_cell.length_b   1.000
_cell.length_c   1.000
_cell.angle_alpha   90.00
_cell.angle_beta   90.00
_cell.angle_gamma   90.00
#
_symmetry.space_group_name_H-M   'P 1'
#
loop_
_entity.id
_entity.type
_entity.pdbx_description
1 polymer ?
#
loop_
_entity_poly.entity_id
_entity_poly.type
_entity_poly.pdbx_seq_one_letter_code
_entity_poly.pdbx_strand_id
1 'polypeptide(L)'
;MRGGGDKSKAYLVSFGDTRLGISICRFKQQAETLGVFDNVFIYTEASLPLDFVKDFESKFYTYKNGIKTPTRGFGYWSWKPKVILMALEQINFGDYLIYCDIGFEFNAKAKSDLQRVFKDIQEQELLGVITQHKERCWNKADLLAHFNLLEDESFLDSGQVAAGALFMKKCEKTLKIIEEWLAYFYHSYPLIDDSPSKIPNLKEFKENRHDQSIWSILNKRYKLKNYDYADFFNQSRCLLYNRNKIYLPVIVEETKALNEAIRGVSRYSFQWDLQAYQKNLEEYVEGIYRDKVECLEFKANFGVAIGRVHNHLAYKLGQALILNSKSLWGYIRMPYVLSYIKDKHKQEQKEYQEKIKKNPSLKFPKLESYADYKEALREKQCLTYKLGAAFIRAYKNFWRGGLLKFYFFDVSRFRKEFLAKKK
;
A
#
# COMPACT_ATOMS: atom_id res chain seq x y z
N MET A 1 11.06 -49.16 27.87
CA MET A 1 10.89 -48.25 29.03
C MET A 1 9.84 -47.22 28.66
N ARG A 2 8.63 -47.34 29.21
CA ARG A 2 7.55 -46.33 29.15
C ARG A 2 7.52 -45.65 30.52
N GLY A 3 7.45 -44.32 30.56
CA GLY A 3 7.18 -43.60 31.81
C GLY A 3 7.81 -42.21 31.86
N GLY A 4 7.22 -41.27 31.14
CA GLY A 4 7.61 -39.86 31.08
C GLY A 4 7.04 -39.24 29.81
N GLY A 5 5.71 -39.21 29.68
CA GLY A 5 5.06 -38.60 28.52
C GLY A 5 5.26 -37.10 28.58
N ASP A 6 6.31 -36.59 27.93
CA ASP A 6 6.54 -35.15 27.86
C ASP A 6 5.35 -34.52 27.13
N LYS A 7 4.68 -33.59 27.79
CA LYS A 7 3.48 -32.94 27.25
C LYS A 7 3.92 -32.11 26.05
N SER A 8 3.29 -32.33 24.88
CA SER A 8 3.56 -31.52 23.67
C SER A 8 3.54 -30.03 24.00
N LYS A 9 4.60 -29.33 23.61
CA LYS A 9 4.75 -27.90 23.82
C LYS A 9 4.08 -27.12 22.70
N ALA A 10 3.67 -25.89 22.98
CA ALA A 10 2.98 -25.03 22.04
C ALA A 10 3.82 -23.79 21.74
N TYR A 11 3.99 -23.49 20.46
CA TYR A 11 4.82 -22.39 19.97
C TYR A 11 4.02 -21.53 19.00
N LEU A 12 4.38 -20.25 18.95
CA LEU A 12 3.83 -19.29 18.01
C LEU A 12 4.95 -18.75 17.13
N VAL A 13 4.71 -18.63 15.83
CA VAL A 13 5.64 -17.98 14.89
C VAL A 13 4.93 -16.90 14.09
N SER A 14 5.60 -15.75 13.92
CA SER A 14 5.17 -14.70 13.02
C SER A 14 6.37 -14.04 12.35
N PHE A 15 6.08 -13.20 11.35
CA PHE A 15 7.05 -12.32 10.73
C PHE A 15 6.49 -10.91 10.68
N GLY A 16 7.32 -9.94 11.08
CA GLY A 16 7.01 -8.53 11.01
C GLY A 16 8.16 -7.77 10.38
N ASP A 17 7.86 -6.99 9.35
CA ASP A 17 8.76 -5.94 8.88
C ASP A 17 9.13 -5.03 10.06
N THR A 18 10.39 -4.60 10.19
CA THR A 18 10.80 -3.75 11.34
C THR A 18 9.99 -2.45 11.44
N ARG A 19 9.42 -1.95 10.34
CA ARG A 19 8.48 -0.81 10.34
C ARG A 19 7.18 -1.12 11.09
N LEU A 20 6.81 -2.38 11.25
CA LEU A 20 5.67 -2.84 12.04
C LEU A 20 6.00 -2.99 13.54
N GLY A 21 7.04 -2.33 14.05
CA GLY A 21 7.50 -2.46 15.45
C GLY A 21 6.38 -2.36 16.49
N ILE A 22 5.43 -1.43 16.34
CA ILE A 22 4.27 -1.32 17.24
C ILE A 22 3.38 -2.58 17.17
N SER A 23 3.03 -3.03 15.96
CA SER A 23 2.24 -4.25 15.77
C SER A 23 2.97 -5.49 16.29
N ILE A 24 4.30 -5.56 16.13
CA ILE A 24 5.14 -6.63 16.66
C ILE A 24 5.05 -6.67 18.20
N CYS A 25 5.26 -5.54 18.86
CA CYS A 25 5.16 -5.45 20.33
C CYS A 25 3.78 -5.83 20.84
N ARG A 26 2.71 -5.31 20.21
CA ARG A 26 1.32 -5.65 20.55
C ARG A 26 1.07 -7.15 20.41
N PHE A 27 1.43 -7.73 19.26
CA PHE A 27 1.23 -9.15 18.99
C PHE A 27 1.97 -10.03 20.01
N LYS A 28 3.24 -9.71 20.30
CA LYS A 28 4.05 -10.44 21.28
C LYS A 28 3.44 -10.36 22.68
N GLN A 29 3.11 -9.15 23.14
CA GLN A 29 2.55 -8.94 24.47
C GLN A 29 1.22 -9.68 24.63
N GLN A 30 0.34 -9.61 23.63
CA GLN A 30 -0.93 -10.32 23.65
C GLN A 30 -0.73 -11.84 23.73
N ALA A 31 0.18 -12.40 22.92
CA ALA A 31 0.49 -13.83 22.93
C ALA A 31 1.10 -14.29 24.25
N GLU A 32 2.07 -13.56 24.81
CA GLU A 32 2.72 -13.86 26.08
C GLU A 32 1.72 -13.78 27.25
N THR A 33 0.81 -12.81 27.23
CA THR A 33 -0.24 -12.64 28.26
C THR A 33 -1.18 -13.85 28.35
N LEU A 34 -1.32 -14.64 27.27
CA LEU A 34 -2.11 -15.87 27.32
C LEU A 34 -1.52 -16.91 28.28
N GLY A 35 -0.19 -16.94 28.43
CA GLY A 35 0.52 -17.94 29.24
C GLY A 35 0.36 -19.36 28.71
N VAL A 36 0.14 -19.52 27.39
CA VAL A 36 -0.12 -20.82 26.73
C VAL A 36 1.00 -21.28 25.81
N PHE A 37 1.81 -20.34 25.31
CA PHE A 37 2.92 -20.65 24.41
C PHE A 37 4.21 -20.75 25.21
N ASP A 38 4.96 -21.84 25.00
CA ASP A 38 6.29 -22.06 25.56
C ASP A 38 7.31 -21.07 24.97
N ASN A 39 7.13 -20.68 23.70
CA ASN A 39 7.90 -19.60 23.08
C ASN A 39 7.11 -18.91 21.95
N VAL A 40 7.44 -17.64 21.70
CA VAL A 40 6.88 -16.82 20.62
C VAL A 40 8.02 -16.33 19.73
N PHE A 41 8.16 -16.96 18.56
CA PHE A 41 9.13 -16.58 17.54
C PHE A 41 8.57 -15.42 16.71
N ILE A 42 9.25 -14.27 16.72
CA ILE A 42 8.95 -13.17 15.81
C ILE A 42 10.20 -12.86 15.00
N TYR A 43 10.15 -13.22 13.73
CA TYR A 43 11.23 -12.94 12.78
C TYR A 43 11.00 -11.61 12.06
N THR A 44 12.08 -11.01 11.61
CA THR A 44 12.07 -9.82 10.76
C THR A 44 12.96 -10.05 9.54
N GLU A 45 13.02 -9.09 8.64
CA GLU A 45 13.95 -9.12 7.49
C GLU A 45 15.41 -9.33 7.92
N ALA A 46 15.78 -8.91 9.13
CA ALA A 46 17.11 -9.08 9.69
C ALA A 46 17.36 -10.50 10.26
N SER A 47 16.30 -11.29 10.47
CA SER A 47 16.41 -12.67 10.94
C SER A 47 16.64 -13.68 9.80
N LEU A 48 16.44 -13.27 8.55
CA LEU A 48 16.54 -14.18 7.40
C LEU A 48 18.00 -14.61 7.19
N PRO A 49 18.26 -15.90 6.91
CA PRO A 49 19.60 -16.38 6.60
C PRO A 49 20.23 -15.64 5.41
N LEU A 50 21.54 -15.36 5.50
CA LEU A 50 22.25 -14.54 4.51
C LEU A 50 22.25 -15.16 3.11
N ASP A 51 22.36 -16.49 3.02
CA ASP A 51 22.24 -17.27 1.79
C ASP A 51 20.84 -17.11 1.18
N PHE A 52 19.79 -17.24 1.98
CA PHE A 52 18.42 -17.00 1.54
C PHE A 52 18.23 -15.56 1.04
N VAL A 53 18.74 -14.56 1.77
CA VAL A 53 18.66 -13.15 1.35
C VAL A 53 19.40 -12.92 0.03
N LYS A 54 20.55 -13.57 -0.17
CA LYS A 54 21.33 -13.48 -1.40
C LYS A 54 20.58 -14.09 -2.59
N ASP A 55 20.02 -15.29 -2.42
CA ASP A 55 19.27 -15.99 -3.47
C ASP A 55 17.97 -15.28 -3.87
N PHE A 56 17.42 -14.49 -2.94
CA PHE A 56 16.19 -13.72 -3.12
C PHE A 56 16.42 -12.21 -3.25
N GLU A 57 17.65 -11.72 -3.36
CA GLU A 57 17.91 -10.27 -3.35
C GLU A 57 17.17 -9.54 -4.48
N SER A 58 17.26 -10.08 -5.71
CA SER A 58 16.58 -9.56 -6.89
C SER A 58 15.05 -9.70 -6.83
N LYS A 59 14.55 -10.54 -5.93
CA LYS A 59 13.14 -10.80 -5.69
C LYS A 59 12.59 -9.90 -4.58
N PHE A 60 13.40 -9.56 -3.58
CA PHE A 60 13.04 -8.66 -2.47
C PHE A 60 13.04 -7.20 -2.87
N TYR A 61 13.93 -6.81 -3.79
CA TYR A 61 14.11 -5.41 -4.14
C TYR A 61 14.12 -5.19 -5.65
N THR A 62 13.53 -4.06 -6.04
CA THR A 62 13.63 -3.52 -7.39
C THR A 62 14.32 -2.17 -7.36
N TYR A 63 14.98 -1.80 -8.45
CA TYR A 63 15.68 -0.53 -8.58
C TYR A 63 14.97 0.33 -9.61
N LYS A 64 14.32 1.41 -9.17
CA LYS A 64 13.69 2.38 -10.06
C LYS A 64 14.38 3.73 -9.88
N ASN A 65 15.00 4.24 -10.95
CA ASN A 65 15.79 5.48 -10.93
C ASN A 65 16.88 5.48 -9.83
N GLY A 66 17.54 4.34 -9.62
CA GLY A 66 18.55 4.17 -8.56
C GLY A 66 17.99 4.00 -7.14
N ILE A 67 16.67 4.06 -6.94
CA ILE A 67 16.03 3.89 -5.64
C ILE A 67 15.69 2.42 -5.42
N LYS A 68 16.29 1.82 -4.39
CA LYS A 68 16.00 0.46 -3.91
C LYS A 68 14.63 0.44 -3.25
N THR A 69 13.67 -0.25 -3.87
CA THR A 69 12.28 -0.34 -3.40
C THR A 69 11.92 -1.79 -3.12
N PRO A 70 11.36 -2.12 -1.94
CA PRO A 70 10.91 -3.48 -1.66
C PRO A 70 9.78 -3.87 -2.61
N THR A 71 9.80 -5.12 -3.08
CA THR A 71 8.71 -5.68 -3.88
C THR A 71 7.49 -5.96 -3.01
N ARG A 72 6.34 -6.17 -3.67
CA ARG A 72 5.09 -6.51 -2.99
C ARG A 72 5.31 -7.73 -2.08
N GLY A 73 4.87 -7.63 -0.83
CA GLY A 73 5.02 -8.71 0.16
C GLY A 73 6.46 -9.04 0.54
N PHE A 74 7.44 -8.18 0.21
CA PHE A 74 8.87 -8.42 0.39
C PHE A 74 9.29 -9.74 -0.27
N GLY A 75 9.29 -9.77 -1.60
CA GLY A 75 9.51 -10.98 -2.40
C GLY A 75 8.31 -11.89 -2.48
N TYR A 76 7.11 -11.31 -2.62
CA TYR A 76 5.84 -12.03 -2.75
C TYR A 76 5.66 -13.08 -1.64
N TRP A 77 6.04 -12.71 -0.42
CA TRP A 77 5.98 -13.56 0.78
C TRP A 77 6.80 -14.85 0.69
N SER A 78 7.81 -14.92 -0.18
CA SER A 78 8.75 -16.06 -0.27
C SER A 78 9.45 -16.42 1.04
N TRP A 79 9.63 -15.43 1.93
CA TRP A 79 10.15 -15.65 3.28
C TRP A 79 9.21 -16.47 4.17
N LYS A 80 7.91 -16.53 3.89
CA LYS A 80 6.90 -17.14 4.79
C LYS A 80 7.13 -18.63 5.06
N PRO A 81 7.22 -19.51 4.05
CA PRO A 81 7.54 -20.90 4.31
C PRO A 81 8.94 -21.06 4.94
N LYS A 82 9.91 -20.19 4.60
CA LYS A 82 11.25 -20.20 5.21
C LYS A 82 11.21 -19.93 6.72
N VAL A 83 10.48 -18.91 7.18
CA VAL A 83 10.39 -18.59 8.62
C VAL A 83 9.60 -19.63 9.41
N ILE A 84 8.61 -20.27 8.78
CA ILE A 84 7.92 -21.43 9.37
C ILE A 84 8.91 -22.58 9.57
N LEU A 85 9.74 -22.89 8.55
CA LEU A 85 10.78 -23.92 8.68
C LEU A 85 11.82 -23.58 9.75
N MET A 86 12.26 -22.32 9.83
CA MET A 86 13.18 -21.87 10.88
C MET A 86 12.59 -22.05 12.30
N ALA A 87 11.29 -21.84 12.48
CA ALA A 87 10.63 -22.13 13.76
C ALA A 87 10.48 -23.64 14.00
N LEU A 88 10.12 -24.42 12.98
CA LEU A 88 10.05 -25.87 13.08
C LEU A 88 11.40 -26.47 13.43
N GLU A 89 12.52 -25.96 12.92
CA GLU A 89 13.89 -26.39 13.27
C GLU A 89 14.18 -26.27 14.77
N GLN A 90 13.57 -25.30 15.47
CA GLN A 90 13.84 -25.01 16.89
C GLN A 90 12.97 -25.79 17.89
N ILE A 91 11.97 -26.56 17.43
CA ILE A 91 11.04 -27.29 18.32
C ILE A 91 11.15 -28.81 18.14
N ASN A 92 10.59 -29.60 19.05
CA ASN A 92 10.70 -31.06 19.00
C ASN A 92 9.62 -31.68 18.09
N PHE A 93 9.88 -32.88 17.58
CA PHE A 93 8.84 -33.67 16.91
C PHE A 93 7.67 -33.93 17.87
N GLY A 94 6.44 -33.71 17.39
CA GLY A 94 5.22 -33.82 18.20
C GLY A 94 4.78 -32.52 18.90
N ASP A 95 5.60 -31.46 18.86
CA ASP A 95 5.22 -30.14 19.36
C ASP A 95 4.28 -29.41 18.38
N TYR A 96 3.52 -28.45 18.90
CA TYR A 96 2.57 -27.65 18.13
C TYR A 96 3.15 -26.28 17.78
N LEU A 97 3.00 -25.87 16.53
CA LEU A 97 3.36 -24.55 16.03
C LEU A 97 2.14 -23.89 15.40
N ILE A 98 1.86 -22.65 15.77
CA ILE A 98 0.88 -21.81 15.09
C ILE A 98 1.64 -20.73 14.33
N TYR A 99 1.45 -20.63 13.02
CA TYR A 99 1.84 -19.43 12.27
C TYR A 99 0.63 -18.51 12.15
N CYS A 100 0.81 -17.22 12.41
CA CYS A 100 -0.14 -16.21 11.95
C CYS A 100 0.52 -14.87 11.65
N ASP A 101 -0.05 -14.11 10.72
CA ASP A 101 0.42 -12.77 10.37
C ASP A 101 0.42 -11.83 11.58
N ILE A 102 1.36 -10.89 11.65
CA ILE A 102 1.49 -9.94 12.78
C ILE A 102 0.27 -9.01 12.97
N GLY A 103 -0.66 -8.98 12.00
CA GLY A 103 -1.92 -8.24 12.08
C GLY A 103 -3.04 -8.99 12.82
N PHE A 104 -2.83 -10.25 13.22
CA PHE A 104 -3.76 -10.97 14.09
C PHE A 104 -3.73 -10.41 15.53
N GLU A 105 -4.78 -10.68 16.29
CA GLU A 105 -4.87 -10.31 17.71
C GLU A 105 -5.28 -11.52 18.55
N PHE A 106 -4.95 -11.48 19.84
CA PHE A 106 -5.35 -12.50 20.79
C PHE A 106 -6.33 -11.96 21.82
N ASN A 107 -7.45 -12.64 21.97
CA ASN A 107 -8.41 -12.41 23.03
C ASN A 107 -8.10 -13.29 24.25
N ALA A 108 -7.51 -12.69 25.27
CA ALA A 108 -7.14 -13.38 26.51
C ALA A 108 -8.36 -13.97 27.27
N LYS A 109 -9.56 -13.38 27.12
CA LYS A 109 -10.78 -13.91 27.73
C LYS A 109 -11.20 -15.25 27.15
N ALA A 110 -10.81 -15.52 25.90
CA ALA A 110 -11.14 -16.74 25.17
C ALA A 110 -9.97 -17.75 25.12
N LYS A 111 -8.95 -17.62 25.99
CA LYS A 111 -7.75 -18.46 25.94
C LYS A 111 -8.02 -19.98 25.97
N SER A 112 -9.12 -20.42 26.58
CA SER A 112 -9.53 -21.83 26.60
C SER A 112 -9.84 -22.39 25.21
N ASP A 113 -10.21 -21.56 24.23
CA ASP A 113 -10.43 -21.98 22.83
C ASP A 113 -9.14 -22.56 22.21
N LEU A 114 -7.95 -22.19 22.68
CA LEU A 114 -6.70 -22.79 22.19
C LEU A 114 -6.57 -24.27 22.55
N GLN A 115 -7.23 -24.77 23.60
CA GLN A 115 -7.25 -26.21 23.89
C GLN A 115 -7.92 -27.00 22.77
N ARG A 116 -8.99 -26.44 22.18
CA ARG A 116 -9.65 -27.01 20.99
C ARG A 116 -8.69 -26.99 19.81
N VAL A 117 -8.00 -25.86 19.57
CA VAL A 117 -7.02 -25.75 18.48
C VAL A 117 -5.90 -26.79 18.62
N PHE A 118 -5.34 -26.98 19.81
CA PHE A 118 -4.29 -27.99 20.05
C PHE A 118 -4.79 -29.42 19.86
N LYS A 119 -6.04 -29.71 20.24
CA LYS A 119 -6.66 -31.00 19.96
C LYS A 119 -6.77 -31.25 18.45
N ASP A 120 -7.26 -30.26 17.71
CA ASP A 120 -7.41 -30.34 16.26
C ASP A 120 -6.03 -30.52 15.58
N ILE A 121 -5.00 -29.80 16.03
CA ILE A 121 -3.60 -29.98 15.56
C ILE A 121 -3.10 -31.40 15.81
N GLN A 122 -3.37 -31.94 17.01
CA GLN A 122 -2.92 -33.28 17.36
C GLN A 122 -3.50 -34.34 16.43
N GLU A 123 -4.79 -34.22 16.08
CA GLU A 123 -5.55 -35.14 15.24
C GLU A 123 -5.24 -34.99 13.74
N GLN A 124 -5.11 -33.76 13.24
CA GLN A 124 -5.00 -33.48 11.80
C GLN A 124 -3.58 -33.19 11.31
N GLU A 125 -2.65 -32.93 12.25
CA GLU A 125 -1.24 -32.59 12.03
C GLU A 125 -0.98 -31.25 11.36
N LEU A 126 -1.80 -30.84 10.38
CA LEU A 126 -1.70 -29.56 9.70
C LEU A 126 -3.10 -29.11 9.25
N LEU A 127 -3.49 -27.91 9.67
CA LEU A 127 -4.76 -27.28 9.30
C LEU A 127 -4.53 -25.90 8.68
N GLY A 128 -5.39 -25.55 7.73
CA GLY A 128 -5.48 -24.21 7.14
C GLY A 128 -6.79 -23.51 7.48
N VAL A 129 -7.08 -22.45 6.73
CA VAL A 129 -8.30 -21.64 6.89
C VAL A 129 -8.94 -21.43 5.51
N ILE A 130 -10.13 -21.98 5.27
CA ILE A 130 -10.81 -21.86 3.99
C ILE A 130 -11.70 -20.62 3.94
N THR A 131 -11.61 -19.88 2.84
CA THR A 131 -12.37 -18.65 2.59
C THR A 131 -13.47 -18.88 1.56
N GLN A 132 -14.41 -17.95 1.43
CA GLN A 132 -15.42 -17.97 0.36
C GLN A 132 -14.90 -17.40 -0.99
N HIS A 133 -13.61 -17.10 -1.08
CA HIS A 133 -12.99 -16.54 -2.27
C HIS A 133 -12.66 -17.64 -3.28
N LYS A 134 -13.45 -17.75 -4.36
CA LYS A 134 -13.27 -18.79 -5.38
C LYS A 134 -11.89 -18.80 -6.04
N GLU A 135 -11.30 -19.98 -6.22
CA GLU A 135 -9.97 -20.14 -6.84
C GLU A 135 -9.86 -19.51 -8.23
N ARG A 136 -10.91 -19.61 -9.06
CA ARG A 136 -10.92 -19.02 -10.41
C ARG A 136 -10.65 -17.51 -10.46
N CYS A 137 -10.99 -16.80 -9.38
CA CYS A 137 -10.82 -15.35 -9.31
C CYS A 137 -9.41 -14.93 -8.90
N TRP A 138 -8.63 -15.84 -8.31
CA TRP A 138 -7.47 -15.46 -7.49
C TRP A 138 -6.18 -16.22 -7.81
N ASN A 139 -6.20 -17.07 -8.84
CA ASN A 139 -5.03 -17.76 -9.37
C ASN A 139 -4.83 -17.42 -10.83
N LYS A 140 -3.60 -17.10 -11.21
CA LYS A 140 -3.27 -16.88 -12.62
C LYS A 140 -3.31 -18.18 -13.42
N ALA A 141 -3.63 -18.08 -14.70
CA ALA A 141 -3.80 -19.25 -15.56
C ALA A 141 -2.55 -20.12 -15.67
N ASP A 142 -1.35 -19.54 -15.76
CA ASP A 142 -0.09 -20.31 -15.77
C ASP A 142 0.06 -21.20 -14.52
N LEU A 143 -0.38 -20.71 -13.36
CA LEU A 143 -0.33 -21.47 -12.12
C LEU A 143 -1.35 -22.61 -12.14
N LEU A 144 -2.59 -22.33 -12.59
CA LEU A 144 -3.62 -23.37 -12.74
C LEU A 144 -3.17 -24.43 -13.74
N ALA A 145 -2.59 -24.03 -14.87
CA ALA A 145 -2.09 -24.91 -15.91
C ALA A 145 -0.96 -25.80 -15.40
N HIS A 146 -0.01 -25.24 -14.64
CA HIS A 146 1.09 -25.98 -14.04
C HIS A 146 0.61 -27.17 -13.20
N PHE A 147 -0.57 -27.04 -12.59
CA PHE A 147 -1.16 -28.07 -11.75
C PHE A 147 -2.31 -28.85 -12.41
N ASN A 148 -2.55 -28.64 -13.70
CA ASN A 148 -3.67 -29.24 -14.46
C ASN A 148 -5.06 -28.91 -13.87
N LEU A 149 -5.26 -27.66 -13.42
CA LEU A 149 -6.47 -27.18 -12.74
C LEU A 149 -7.30 -26.19 -13.59
N LEU A 150 -6.91 -25.92 -14.84
CA LEU A 150 -7.62 -24.97 -15.71
C LEU A 150 -9.06 -25.38 -16.05
N GLU A 151 -9.33 -26.68 -16.06
CA GLU A 151 -10.64 -27.25 -16.41
C GLU A 151 -11.30 -27.96 -15.21
N ASP A 152 -10.67 -27.93 -14.03
CA ASP A 152 -11.21 -28.54 -12.82
C ASP A 152 -12.23 -27.60 -12.17
N GLU A 153 -13.47 -27.65 -12.65
CA GLU A 153 -14.57 -26.81 -12.12
C GLU A 153 -14.78 -26.98 -10.61
N SER A 154 -14.54 -28.18 -10.07
CA SER A 154 -14.66 -28.44 -8.63
C SER A 154 -13.61 -27.64 -7.85
N PHE A 155 -12.36 -27.67 -8.29
CA PHE A 155 -11.31 -26.83 -7.72
C PHE A 155 -11.60 -25.33 -7.94
N LEU A 156 -11.94 -24.94 -9.16
CA LEU A 156 -12.13 -23.55 -9.55
C LEU A 156 -13.26 -22.84 -8.79
N ASP A 157 -14.34 -23.57 -8.46
CA ASP A 157 -15.45 -23.06 -7.65
C ASP A 157 -15.26 -23.21 -6.14
N SER A 158 -14.27 -23.99 -5.71
CA SER A 158 -13.95 -24.10 -4.29
C SER A 158 -13.31 -22.82 -3.74
N GLY A 159 -13.44 -22.64 -2.42
CA GLY A 159 -12.86 -21.52 -1.71
C GLY A 159 -11.34 -21.60 -1.58
N GLN A 160 -10.64 -20.48 -1.69
CA GLN A 160 -9.20 -20.41 -1.46
C GLN A 160 -8.87 -20.59 0.02
N VAL A 161 -7.77 -21.29 0.30
CA VAL A 161 -7.23 -21.42 1.65
C VAL A 161 -6.28 -20.26 1.93
N ALA A 162 -6.57 -19.50 2.99
CA ALA A 162 -5.75 -18.39 3.43
C ALA A 162 -4.38 -18.85 3.95
N ALA A 163 -3.33 -18.07 3.65
CA ALA A 163 -1.96 -18.29 4.12
C ALA A 163 -1.58 -17.32 5.26
N GLY A 164 -2.59 -16.71 5.88
CA GLY A 164 -2.43 -15.79 7.00
C GLY A 164 -2.42 -16.48 8.37
N ALA A 165 -2.91 -17.72 8.46
CA ALA A 165 -2.84 -18.55 9.65
C ALA A 165 -2.73 -20.04 9.27
N LEU A 166 -1.77 -20.73 9.88
CA LEU A 166 -1.55 -22.17 9.72
C LEU A 166 -1.36 -22.79 11.11
N PHE A 167 -1.93 -23.97 11.33
CA PHE A 167 -1.93 -24.67 12.62
C PHE A 167 -1.30 -26.03 12.42
N MET A 168 -0.17 -26.31 13.07
CA MET A 168 0.62 -27.47 12.70
C MET A 168 1.27 -28.18 13.88
N LYS A 169 1.47 -29.48 13.74
CA LYS A 169 2.31 -30.32 14.57
C LYS A 169 3.61 -30.55 13.82
N LYS A 170 4.76 -30.43 14.48
CA LYS A 170 6.03 -30.82 13.87
C LYS A 170 6.05 -32.34 13.66
N CYS A 171 5.91 -32.75 12.41
CA CYS A 171 6.09 -34.11 11.94
C CYS A 171 6.61 -34.11 10.50
N GLU A 172 7.00 -35.28 9.99
CA GLU A 172 7.56 -35.43 8.64
C GLU A 172 6.62 -34.89 7.56
N LYS A 173 5.31 -35.15 7.70
CA LYS A 173 4.28 -34.65 6.77
C LYS A 173 4.26 -33.12 6.73
N THR A 174 4.24 -32.46 7.88
CA THR A 174 4.25 -31.00 7.95
C THR A 174 5.52 -30.43 7.32
N LEU A 175 6.70 -30.96 7.66
CA LEU A 175 7.98 -30.52 7.11
C LEU A 175 7.97 -30.62 5.58
N LYS A 176 7.59 -31.78 5.04
CA LYS A 176 7.49 -32.03 3.61
C LYS A 176 6.59 -31.01 2.89
N ILE A 177 5.41 -30.71 3.44
CA ILE A 177 4.46 -29.78 2.81
C ILE A 177 5.01 -28.34 2.80
N ILE A 178 5.63 -27.89 3.90
CA ILE A 178 6.19 -26.53 3.96
C ILE A 178 7.47 -26.41 3.11
N GLU A 179 8.29 -27.45 3.03
CA GLU A 179 9.44 -27.53 2.13
C GLU A 179 9.01 -27.49 0.66
N GLU A 180 7.96 -28.24 0.28
CA GLU A 180 7.39 -28.19 -1.06
C GLU A 180 6.87 -26.78 -1.39
N TRP A 181 6.20 -26.11 -0.43
CA TRP A 181 5.78 -24.72 -0.60
C TRP A 181 6.97 -23.77 -0.85
N LEU A 182 8.06 -23.92 -0.09
CA LEU A 182 9.27 -23.13 -0.29
C LEU A 182 9.92 -23.40 -1.66
N ALA A 183 9.94 -24.66 -2.12
CA ALA A 183 10.57 -25.06 -3.37
C ALA A 183 9.98 -24.33 -4.60
N TYR A 184 8.68 -24.02 -4.57
CA TYR A 184 8.03 -23.23 -5.63
C TYR A 184 8.64 -21.83 -5.81
N PHE A 185 9.14 -21.21 -4.74
CA PHE A 185 9.82 -19.92 -4.82
C PHE A 185 11.24 -19.99 -5.41
N TYR A 186 11.88 -21.15 -5.32
CA TYR A 186 13.18 -21.40 -5.94
C TYR A 186 13.05 -21.73 -7.42
N HIS A 187 12.09 -22.59 -7.78
CA HIS A 187 12.06 -23.20 -9.12
C HIS A 187 10.99 -22.62 -10.04
N SER A 188 9.95 -21.98 -9.49
CA SER A 188 8.75 -21.58 -10.22
C SER A 188 8.25 -20.18 -9.84
N TYR A 189 9.17 -19.26 -9.53
CA TYR A 189 8.84 -17.90 -9.07
C TYR A 189 7.88 -17.12 -10.00
N PRO A 190 7.99 -17.21 -11.34
CA PRO A 190 7.04 -16.59 -12.26
C PRO A 190 5.63 -17.15 -12.19
N LEU A 191 5.35 -18.24 -11.45
CA LEU A 191 3.98 -18.71 -11.15
C LEU A 191 3.37 -18.00 -9.93
N ILE A 192 4.16 -17.21 -9.22
CA ILE A 192 3.80 -16.63 -7.93
C ILE A 192 3.72 -15.11 -8.03
N ASP A 193 4.68 -14.47 -8.70
CA ASP A 193 4.79 -13.02 -8.80
C ASP A 193 3.70 -12.35 -9.68
N ASP A 194 3.81 -11.02 -9.84
CA ASP A 194 2.92 -10.22 -10.69
C ASP A 194 3.28 -10.27 -12.19
N SER A 195 4.21 -11.14 -12.62
CA SER A 195 4.48 -11.29 -14.05
C SER A 195 3.21 -11.75 -14.77
N PRO A 196 2.91 -11.18 -15.96
CA PRO A 196 1.72 -11.56 -16.72
C PRO A 196 1.73 -13.05 -17.06
N SER A 197 0.56 -13.68 -16.93
CA SER A 197 0.36 -15.06 -17.35
C SER A 197 0.55 -15.19 -18.86
N LYS A 198 1.29 -16.21 -19.30
CA LYS A 198 1.47 -16.56 -20.72
C LYS A 198 0.19 -17.15 -21.31
N ILE A 199 -0.51 -17.95 -20.51
CA ILE A 199 -1.85 -18.44 -20.82
C ILE A 199 -2.85 -17.33 -20.47
N PRO A 200 -3.83 -17.03 -21.34
CA PRO A 200 -4.91 -16.10 -21.01
C PRO A 200 -5.59 -16.48 -19.70
N ASN A 201 -5.71 -15.52 -18.79
CA ASN A 201 -6.40 -15.75 -17.52
C ASN A 201 -7.89 -16.06 -17.76
N LEU A 202 -8.48 -16.83 -16.83
CA LEU A 202 -9.92 -17.05 -16.80
C LEU A 202 -10.67 -15.71 -16.78
N LYS A 203 -11.88 -15.66 -17.34
CA LYS A 203 -12.68 -14.44 -17.48
C LYS A 203 -12.92 -13.76 -16.13
N GLU A 204 -13.03 -14.53 -15.05
CA GLU A 204 -13.31 -14.09 -13.70
C GLU A 204 -12.06 -13.72 -12.88
N PHE A 205 -10.86 -13.90 -13.45
CA PHE A 205 -9.59 -13.60 -12.78
C PHE A 205 -9.51 -12.13 -12.38
N LYS A 206 -9.11 -11.87 -11.14
CA LYS A 206 -8.98 -10.52 -10.55
C LYS A 206 -7.52 -10.16 -10.29
N GLU A 207 -6.82 -10.98 -9.51
CA GLU A 207 -5.38 -10.87 -9.25
C GLU A 207 -4.84 -12.20 -8.72
N ASN A 208 -3.55 -12.45 -8.87
CA ASN A 208 -2.91 -13.59 -8.24
C ASN A 208 -2.76 -13.36 -6.73
N ARG A 209 -2.89 -14.42 -5.92
CA ARG A 209 -2.68 -14.35 -4.45
C ARG A 209 -1.32 -14.86 -4.01
N HIS A 210 -0.36 -14.95 -4.93
CA HIS A 210 1.06 -15.15 -4.65
C HIS A 210 1.32 -16.42 -3.83
N ASP A 211 1.94 -16.30 -2.66
CA ASP A 211 2.24 -17.42 -1.76
C ASP A 211 0.99 -18.22 -1.39
N GLN A 212 -0.13 -17.52 -1.19
CA GLN A 212 -1.40 -18.10 -0.79
C GLN A 212 -1.98 -18.99 -1.89
N SER A 213 -1.76 -18.65 -3.16
CA SER A 213 -2.19 -19.46 -4.29
C SER A 213 -1.50 -20.84 -4.30
N ILE A 214 -0.19 -20.89 -4.04
CA ILE A 214 0.55 -22.15 -3.90
C ILE A 214 0.06 -22.92 -2.67
N TRP A 215 -0.04 -22.24 -1.52
CA TRP A 215 -0.53 -22.84 -0.29
C TRP A 215 -1.93 -23.47 -0.46
N SER A 216 -2.85 -22.78 -1.14
CA SER A 216 -4.21 -23.26 -1.35
C SER A 216 -4.26 -24.54 -2.18
N ILE A 217 -3.44 -24.62 -3.24
CA ILE A 217 -3.32 -25.80 -4.09
C ILE A 217 -2.71 -26.97 -3.30
N LEU A 218 -1.61 -26.74 -2.58
CA LEU A 218 -0.95 -27.77 -1.78
C LEU A 218 -1.89 -28.28 -0.67
N ASN A 219 -2.56 -27.38 0.05
CA ASN A 219 -3.50 -27.72 1.10
C ASN A 219 -4.59 -28.69 0.59
N LYS A 220 -5.18 -28.40 -0.57
CA LYS A 220 -6.21 -29.25 -1.19
C LYS A 220 -5.65 -30.56 -1.73
N ARG A 221 -4.46 -30.55 -2.34
CA ARG A 221 -3.80 -31.77 -2.83
C ARG A 221 -3.50 -32.76 -1.72
N TYR A 222 -3.04 -32.26 -0.58
CA TYR A 222 -2.82 -33.04 0.63
C TYR A 222 -4.10 -33.31 1.44
N LYS A 223 -5.26 -32.85 0.96
CA LYS A 223 -6.60 -33.05 1.56
C LYS A 223 -6.65 -32.61 3.03
N LEU A 224 -6.01 -31.49 3.35
CA LEU A 224 -5.94 -30.97 4.71
C LEU A 224 -7.30 -30.49 5.20
N LYS A 225 -7.51 -30.56 6.51
CA LYS A 225 -8.68 -29.95 7.15
C LYS A 225 -8.48 -28.45 7.30
N ASN A 226 -9.58 -27.70 7.25
CA ASN A 226 -9.55 -26.25 7.30
C ASN A 226 -10.64 -25.73 8.25
N TYR A 227 -10.30 -24.70 9.02
CA TYR A 227 -11.31 -23.89 9.72
C TYR A 227 -12.04 -22.99 8.73
N ASP A 228 -13.27 -22.60 9.04
CA ASP A 228 -13.96 -21.56 8.29
C ASP A 228 -13.31 -20.20 8.61
N TYR A 229 -13.01 -19.41 7.58
CA TYR A 229 -12.48 -18.06 7.76
C TYR A 229 -13.36 -17.16 8.65
N ALA A 230 -14.67 -17.38 8.66
CA ALA A 230 -15.61 -16.66 9.52
C ALA A 230 -15.34 -16.85 11.02
N ASP A 231 -14.77 -18.00 11.45
CA ASP A 231 -14.43 -18.25 12.85
C ASP A 231 -13.47 -17.19 13.40
N PHE A 232 -12.57 -16.67 12.58
CA PHE A 232 -11.55 -15.70 13.00
C PHE A 232 -12.09 -14.26 13.16
N PHE A 233 -13.36 -14.01 12.87
CA PHE A 233 -14.03 -12.73 13.18
C PHE A 233 -14.93 -12.83 14.41
N ASN A 234 -15.14 -14.05 14.92
CA ASN A 234 -15.96 -14.27 16.10
C ASN A 234 -15.19 -13.89 17.37
N GLN A 235 -15.65 -12.85 18.05
CA GLN A 235 -15.01 -12.32 19.26
C GLN A 235 -14.96 -13.30 20.44
N SER A 236 -15.69 -14.43 20.37
CA SER A 236 -15.58 -15.51 21.34
C SER A 236 -14.39 -16.45 21.11
N ARG A 237 -13.65 -16.31 20.00
CA ARG A 237 -12.43 -17.06 19.71
C ARG A 237 -11.19 -16.39 20.29
N CYS A 238 -10.15 -17.19 20.51
CA CYS A 238 -8.88 -16.65 21.01
C CYS A 238 -8.10 -15.91 19.92
N LEU A 239 -7.98 -16.49 18.72
CA LEU A 239 -7.22 -15.90 17.62
C LEU A 239 -8.16 -15.12 16.69
N LEU A 240 -7.91 -13.81 16.53
CA LEU A 240 -8.79 -12.89 15.80
C LEU A 240 -8.10 -12.24 14.60
N TYR A 241 -8.81 -12.14 13.49
CA TYR A 241 -8.34 -11.52 12.25
C TYR A 241 -8.77 -10.06 12.11
N ASN A 242 -8.10 -9.14 12.83
CA ASN A 242 -8.41 -7.71 12.76
C ASN A 242 -7.49 -6.91 11.81
N ARG A 243 -6.49 -7.56 11.19
CA ARG A 243 -5.47 -6.93 10.31
C ARG A 243 -4.85 -5.66 10.91
N ASN A 244 -4.61 -5.62 12.22
CA ASN A 244 -4.11 -4.45 12.92
C ASN A 244 -2.59 -4.24 12.67
N LYS A 245 -2.27 -3.64 11.52
CA LYS A 245 -0.91 -3.36 11.06
C LYS A 245 -0.64 -1.85 11.14
N ILE A 246 0.09 -1.42 12.16
CA ILE A 246 0.54 -0.04 12.37
C ILE A 246 1.99 0.06 11.89
N TYR A 247 2.19 0.74 10.77
CA TYR A 247 3.52 1.01 10.24
C TYR A 247 4.05 2.31 10.81
N LEU A 248 5.24 2.27 11.41
CA LEU A 248 6.02 3.44 11.71
C LEU A 248 6.50 4.08 10.39
N PRO A 249 6.31 5.40 10.21
CA PRO A 249 6.87 6.11 9.07
C PRO A 249 8.38 5.91 8.99
N VAL A 250 8.90 5.75 7.76
CA VAL A 250 10.33 5.52 7.47
C VAL A 250 11.19 6.76 7.74
N ILE A 251 10.56 7.93 7.88
CA ILE A 251 11.24 9.21 8.01
C ILE A 251 11.32 9.61 9.49
N VAL A 252 12.55 9.74 10.00
CA VAL A 252 12.83 10.14 11.39
C VAL A 252 12.24 11.53 11.68
N GLU A 253 12.24 12.45 10.71
CA GLU A 253 11.59 13.76 10.85
C GLU A 253 10.07 13.67 11.05
N GLU A 254 9.39 12.72 10.40
CA GLU A 254 7.93 12.53 10.52
C GLU A 254 7.55 11.83 11.84
N THR A 255 8.47 11.03 12.38
CA THR A 255 8.27 10.29 13.64
C THR A 255 8.88 10.98 14.85
N LYS A 256 9.64 12.06 14.68
CA LYS A 256 10.28 12.78 15.78
C LYS A 256 9.27 13.22 16.84
N ALA A 257 8.16 13.82 16.41
CA ALA A 257 7.09 14.26 17.30
C ALA A 257 6.43 13.07 18.02
N LEU A 258 6.16 11.97 17.30
CA LEU A 258 5.61 10.74 17.89
C LEU A 258 6.59 10.13 18.90
N ASN A 259 7.88 10.05 18.57
CA ASN A 259 8.93 9.50 19.42
C ASN A 259 9.18 10.38 20.65
N GLU A 260 9.11 11.71 20.52
CA GLU A 260 9.19 12.66 21.64
C GLU A 260 7.95 12.56 22.55
N ALA A 261 6.75 12.40 21.97
CA ALA A 261 5.51 12.17 22.71
C ALA A 261 5.52 10.81 23.45
N ILE A 262 6.05 9.75 22.84
CA ILE A 262 6.21 8.43 23.45
C ILE A 262 7.25 8.45 24.58
N ARG A 263 8.34 9.21 24.43
CA ARG A 263 9.42 9.28 25.44
C ARG A 263 9.00 9.96 26.74
N GLY A 264 8.01 10.84 26.72
CA GLY A 264 7.66 11.64 27.89
C GLY A 264 8.84 12.52 28.37
N VAL A 265 8.64 13.23 29.49
CA VAL A 265 9.61 14.24 29.99
C VAL A 265 10.91 13.62 30.53
N SER A 266 10.95 12.30 30.77
CA SER A 266 12.11 11.61 31.33
C SER A 266 12.98 10.99 30.25
N ARG A 267 14.14 11.59 29.99
CA ARG A 267 15.15 11.04 29.05
C ARG A 267 15.79 9.72 29.50
N TYR A 268 15.50 9.21 30.73
CA TYR A 268 16.29 8.12 31.33
C TYR A 268 15.53 7.09 32.17
N SER A 269 14.19 7.12 32.27
CA SER A 269 13.45 6.08 33.00
C SER A 269 12.46 5.38 32.07
N PHE A 270 12.76 4.13 31.70
CA PHE A 270 11.86 3.23 30.99
C PHE A 270 10.75 2.70 31.95
N GLN A 271 10.06 3.61 32.63
CA GLN A 271 8.82 3.28 33.33
C GLN A 271 7.68 3.48 32.33
N TRP A 272 7.21 2.37 31.77
CA TRP A 272 6.09 2.34 30.85
C TRP A 272 4.80 2.73 31.57
N ASP A 273 4.23 3.89 31.24
CA ASP A 273 2.92 4.34 31.70
C ASP A 273 1.90 4.20 30.55
N LEU A 274 1.01 3.22 30.68
CA LEU A 274 0.00 2.89 29.67
C LEU A 274 -1.03 4.02 29.46
N GLN A 275 -1.38 4.78 30.51
CA GLN A 275 -2.35 5.86 30.42
C GLN A 275 -1.76 7.08 29.73
N ALA A 276 -0.52 7.44 30.08
CA ALA A 276 0.21 8.49 29.39
C ALA A 276 0.44 8.14 27.91
N TYR A 277 0.75 6.86 27.62
CA TYR A 277 0.90 6.36 26.25
C TYR A 277 -0.38 6.51 25.43
N GLN A 278 -1.52 6.05 25.95
CA GLN A 278 -2.81 6.15 25.26
C GLN A 278 -3.18 7.60 24.98
N LYS A 279 -3.06 8.47 25.98
CA LYS A 279 -3.36 9.90 25.85
C LYS A 279 -2.48 10.57 24.78
N ASN A 280 -1.17 10.33 24.82
CA ASN A 280 -0.25 10.96 23.86
C ASN A 280 -0.46 10.45 22.42
N LEU A 281 -0.85 9.17 22.27
CA LEU A 281 -1.21 8.61 20.97
C LEU A 281 -2.51 9.21 20.44
N GLU A 282 -3.52 9.36 21.30
CA GLU A 282 -4.80 10.01 20.96
C GLU A 282 -4.57 11.46 20.52
N GLU A 283 -3.79 12.25 21.27
CA GLU A 283 -3.45 13.63 20.91
C GLU A 283 -2.69 13.73 19.57
N TYR A 284 -1.76 12.81 19.31
CA TYR A 284 -1.03 12.76 18.04
C TYR A 284 -1.94 12.40 16.86
N VAL A 285 -2.82 11.40 17.04
CA VAL A 285 -3.79 10.98 16.03
C VAL A 285 -4.78 12.11 15.75
N GLU A 286 -5.33 12.76 16.79
CA GLU A 286 -6.19 13.93 16.66
C GLU A 286 -5.50 15.07 15.92
N GLY A 287 -4.20 15.32 16.17
CA GLY A 287 -3.40 16.29 15.42
C GLY A 287 -3.38 15.98 13.92
N ILE A 288 -3.11 14.74 13.54
CA ILE A 288 -3.11 14.31 12.14
C ILE A 288 -4.50 14.47 11.50
N TYR A 289 -5.56 14.08 12.22
CA TYR A 289 -6.92 14.21 11.72
C TYR A 289 -7.29 15.68 11.53
N ARG A 290 -6.95 16.54 12.49
CA ARG A 290 -7.17 18.00 12.42
C ARG A 290 -6.44 18.61 11.22
N ASP A 291 -5.15 18.34 11.05
CA ASP A 291 -4.37 18.86 9.92
C ASP A 291 -4.96 18.40 8.57
N LYS A 292 -5.43 17.16 8.48
CA LYS A 292 -6.12 16.64 7.28
C LYS A 292 -7.45 17.33 7.04
N VAL A 293 -8.26 17.53 8.08
CA VAL A 293 -9.54 18.23 8.00
C VAL A 293 -9.33 19.67 7.57
N GLU A 294 -8.41 20.40 8.21
CA GLU A 294 -8.05 21.78 7.85
C GLU A 294 -7.56 21.86 6.40
N CYS A 295 -6.72 20.91 5.95
CA CYS A 295 -6.28 20.85 4.55
C CYS A 295 -7.44 20.59 3.57
N LEU A 296 -8.39 19.73 3.92
CA LEU A 296 -9.58 19.45 3.11
C LEU A 296 -10.54 20.63 3.07
N GLU A 297 -10.79 21.28 4.21
CA GLU A 297 -11.60 22.50 4.31
C GLU A 297 -10.96 23.64 3.52
N PHE A 298 -9.64 23.81 3.61
CA PHE A 298 -8.91 24.80 2.81
C PHE A 298 -9.07 24.52 1.31
N LYS A 299 -8.93 23.26 0.88
CA LYS A 299 -9.13 22.87 -0.53
C LYS A 299 -10.59 23.04 -0.97
N ALA A 300 -11.56 22.74 -0.12
CA ALA A 300 -12.99 22.92 -0.43
C ALA A 300 -13.34 24.40 -0.60
N ASN A 301 -12.81 25.27 0.27
CA ASN A 301 -13.10 26.69 0.25
C ASN A 301 -12.32 27.46 -0.82
N PHE A 302 -11.05 27.10 -1.06
CA PHE A 302 -10.14 27.90 -1.89
C PHE A 302 -9.56 27.17 -3.10
N GLY A 303 -9.84 25.87 -3.26
CA GLY A 303 -9.30 25.03 -4.33
C GLY A 303 -7.80 24.78 -4.19
N VAL A 304 -7.14 24.56 -5.33
CA VAL A 304 -5.68 24.32 -5.43
C VAL A 304 -4.99 25.46 -6.20
N ALA A 305 -3.72 25.73 -5.91
CA ALA A 305 -2.97 26.81 -6.55
C ALA A 305 -2.83 26.61 -8.07
N ILE A 306 -2.69 25.38 -8.55
CA ILE A 306 -2.69 25.05 -9.99
C ILE A 306 -3.99 25.51 -10.65
N GLY A 307 -5.14 25.31 -9.99
CA GLY A 307 -6.44 25.77 -10.49
C GLY A 307 -6.49 27.29 -10.63
N ARG A 308 -5.82 28.03 -9.75
CA ARG A 308 -5.67 29.49 -9.87
C ARG A 308 -4.78 29.89 -11.05
N VAL A 309 -3.73 29.11 -11.34
CA VAL A 309 -2.88 29.31 -12.53
C VAL A 309 -3.68 29.06 -13.80
N HIS A 310 -4.49 28.00 -13.85
CA HIS A 310 -5.34 27.68 -15.01
C HIS A 310 -6.43 28.74 -15.24
N ASN A 311 -6.94 29.33 -14.16
CA ASN A 311 -7.91 30.42 -14.23
C ASN A 311 -7.29 31.78 -14.60
N HIS A 312 -5.97 31.91 -14.61
CA HIS A 312 -5.30 33.14 -15.02
C HIS A 312 -5.50 33.42 -16.51
N LEU A 313 -5.72 34.67 -16.89
CA LEU A 313 -5.98 35.08 -18.28
C LEU A 313 -4.93 34.57 -19.26
N ALA A 314 -3.64 34.63 -18.88
CA ALA A 314 -2.54 34.13 -19.70
C ALA A 314 -2.70 32.64 -20.04
N TYR A 315 -3.13 31.81 -19.09
CA TYR A 315 -3.33 30.39 -19.34
C TYR A 315 -4.50 30.16 -20.29
N LYS A 316 -5.66 30.79 -20.02
CA LYS A 316 -6.86 30.69 -20.87
C LYS A 316 -6.58 31.10 -22.32
N LEU A 317 -5.87 32.22 -22.53
CA LEU A 317 -5.51 32.70 -23.87
C LEU A 317 -4.47 31.78 -24.54
N GLY A 318 -3.46 31.33 -23.81
CA GLY A 318 -2.47 30.39 -24.33
C GLY A 318 -3.10 29.08 -24.80
N GLN A 319 -4.05 28.54 -24.04
CA GLN A 319 -4.79 27.34 -24.39
C GLN A 319 -5.62 27.56 -25.66
N ALA A 320 -6.32 28.70 -25.76
CA ALA A 320 -7.08 29.05 -26.94
C ALA A 320 -6.21 29.22 -28.18
N LEU A 321 -5.02 29.82 -28.07
CA LEU A 321 -4.04 29.94 -29.15
C LEU A 321 -3.62 28.55 -29.66
N ILE A 322 -3.23 27.64 -28.76
CA ILE A 322 -2.79 26.29 -29.12
C ILE A 322 -3.90 25.47 -29.78
N LEU A 323 -5.13 25.55 -29.25
CA LEU A 323 -6.26 24.77 -29.78
C LEU A 323 -6.69 25.27 -31.16
N ASN A 324 -6.77 26.59 -31.34
CA ASN A 324 -7.22 27.17 -32.59
C ASN A 324 -6.15 27.19 -33.67
N SER A 325 -4.86 27.08 -33.33
CA SER A 325 -3.77 27.01 -34.32
C SER A 325 -3.67 25.66 -35.06
N LYS A 326 -4.53 24.69 -34.73
CA LYS A 326 -4.50 23.35 -35.34
C LYS A 326 -5.25 23.23 -36.68
N SER A 327 -6.01 24.26 -37.07
CA SER A 327 -6.74 24.26 -38.34
C SER A 327 -6.84 25.67 -38.93
N LEU A 328 -7.00 25.76 -40.26
CA LEU A 328 -7.19 27.03 -40.96
C LEU A 328 -8.44 27.79 -40.47
N TRP A 329 -9.56 27.08 -40.33
CA TRP A 329 -10.80 27.62 -39.75
C TRP A 329 -10.64 28.06 -38.28
N GLY A 330 -9.81 27.35 -37.51
CA GLY A 330 -9.44 27.73 -36.15
C GLY A 330 -8.69 29.07 -36.12
N TYR A 331 -7.75 29.28 -37.05
CA TYR A 331 -7.00 30.52 -37.17
C TYR A 331 -7.92 31.72 -37.53
N ILE A 332 -8.86 31.52 -38.45
CA ILE A 332 -9.83 32.55 -38.85
C ILE A 332 -10.69 33.02 -37.67
N ARG A 333 -11.21 32.08 -36.85
CA ARG A 333 -12.05 32.43 -35.69
C ARG A 333 -11.27 32.87 -34.44
N MET A 334 -9.94 32.72 -34.44
CA MET A 334 -9.08 32.96 -33.28
C MET A 334 -9.23 34.37 -32.68
N PRO A 335 -9.32 35.48 -33.46
CA PRO A 335 -9.50 36.81 -32.89
C PRO A 335 -10.78 36.94 -32.06
N TYR A 336 -11.89 36.36 -32.52
CA TYR A 336 -13.16 36.36 -31.80
C TYR A 336 -13.07 35.57 -30.49
N VAL A 337 -12.50 34.36 -30.53
CA VAL A 337 -12.31 33.52 -29.33
C VAL A 337 -11.47 34.22 -28.27
N LEU A 338 -10.38 34.88 -28.66
CA LEU A 338 -9.50 35.60 -27.73
C LEU A 338 -10.20 36.83 -27.13
N SER A 339 -11.00 37.57 -27.92
CA SER A 339 -11.81 38.67 -27.41
C SER A 339 -12.83 38.18 -26.39
N TYR A 340 -13.58 37.13 -26.72
CA TYR A 340 -14.57 36.53 -25.83
C TYR A 340 -13.96 36.08 -24.50
N ILE A 341 -12.80 35.39 -24.53
CA ILE A 341 -12.12 34.94 -23.31
C ILE A 341 -11.71 36.13 -22.44
N LYS A 342 -11.20 37.21 -23.05
CA LYS A 342 -10.81 38.42 -22.32
C LYS A 342 -12.02 39.07 -21.64
N ASP A 343 -13.13 39.21 -22.35
CA ASP A 343 -14.33 39.87 -21.83
C ASP A 343 -15.00 39.02 -20.73
N LYS A 344 -15.12 37.71 -20.95
CA LYS A 344 -15.59 36.76 -19.94
C LYS A 344 -14.72 36.76 -18.69
N HIS A 345 -13.39 36.76 -18.85
CA HIS A 345 -12.48 36.85 -17.71
C HIS A 345 -12.64 38.16 -16.94
N LYS A 346 -12.84 39.28 -17.65
CA LYS A 346 -13.10 40.57 -17.00
C LYS A 346 -14.41 40.55 -16.20
N GLN A 347 -15.45 39.88 -16.71
CA GLN A 347 -16.70 39.68 -15.98
C GLN A 347 -16.50 38.81 -14.75
N GLU A 348 -15.83 37.66 -14.87
CA GLU A 348 -15.50 36.77 -13.74
C GLU A 348 -14.75 37.53 -12.62
N GLN A 349 -13.82 38.42 -12.98
CA GLN A 349 -13.11 39.25 -12.02
C GLN A 349 -14.04 40.24 -11.30
N LYS A 350 -15.00 40.86 -12.00
CA LYS A 350 -15.98 41.76 -11.37
C LYS A 350 -16.90 41.01 -10.40
N GLU A 351 -17.44 39.87 -10.82
CA GLU A 351 -18.29 39.03 -9.98
C GLU A 351 -17.55 38.55 -8.73
N TYR A 352 -16.28 38.18 -8.86
CA TYR A 352 -15.44 37.84 -7.71
C TYR A 352 -15.25 39.04 -6.77
N GLN A 353 -14.96 40.24 -7.30
CA GLN A 353 -14.84 41.46 -6.49
C GLN A 353 -16.13 41.79 -5.73
N GLU A 354 -17.31 41.54 -6.32
CA GLU A 354 -18.59 41.70 -5.65
C GLU A 354 -18.82 40.64 -4.56
N LYS A 355 -18.45 39.39 -4.82
CA LYS A 355 -18.52 38.31 -3.82
C LYS A 355 -17.67 38.59 -2.60
N ILE A 356 -16.42 39.04 -2.78
CA ILE A 356 -15.55 39.37 -1.64
C ILE A 356 -15.99 40.63 -0.88
N LYS A 357 -16.67 41.58 -1.55
CA LYS A 357 -17.28 42.74 -0.88
C LYS A 357 -18.42 42.32 0.04
N LYS A 358 -19.23 41.35 -0.40
CA LYS A 358 -20.34 40.79 0.39
C LYS A 358 -19.84 39.87 1.51
N ASN A 359 -18.79 39.10 1.27
CA ASN A 359 -18.18 38.23 2.27
C ASN A 359 -16.64 38.24 2.17
N PRO A 360 -15.94 39.01 3.02
CA PRO A 360 -14.49 39.10 3.01
C PRO A 360 -13.74 37.78 3.21
N SER A 361 -14.34 36.76 3.85
CA SER A 361 -13.69 35.46 4.08
C SER A 361 -13.48 34.64 2.81
N LEU A 362 -14.21 34.95 1.73
CA LEU A 362 -14.05 34.31 0.41
C LEU A 362 -12.81 34.81 -0.34
N LYS A 363 -12.08 35.78 0.20
CA LYS A 363 -10.88 36.32 -0.43
C LYS A 363 -9.82 35.23 -0.50
N PHE A 364 -9.39 34.91 -1.72
CA PHE A 364 -8.32 33.93 -1.91
C PHE A 364 -7.05 34.35 -1.14
N PRO A 365 -6.44 33.42 -0.39
CA PRO A 365 -5.19 33.68 0.30
C PRO A 365 -4.02 33.86 -0.69
N LYS A 366 -2.84 34.20 -0.17
CA LYS A 366 -1.61 34.33 -0.99
C LYS A 366 -1.30 33.01 -1.69
N LEU A 367 -0.70 33.04 -2.88
CA LEU A 367 -0.47 31.81 -3.65
C LEU A 367 0.49 30.86 -2.92
N GLU A 368 1.41 31.43 -2.15
CA GLU A 368 2.41 30.75 -1.32
C GLU A 368 1.79 29.91 -0.19
N SER A 369 0.56 30.21 0.23
CA SER A 369 -0.09 29.51 1.33
C SER A 369 -0.75 28.19 0.91
N TYR A 370 -0.71 27.84 -0.38
CA TYR A 370 -1.30 26.61 -0.90
C TYR A 370 -0.29 25.47 -0.86
N ALA A 371 -0.75 24.27 -0.49
CA ALA A 371 0.10 23.08 -0.42
C ALA A 371 0.79 22.76 -1.77
N ASP A 372 0.12 23.00 -2.89
CA ASP A 372 0.62 22.75 -4.26
C ASP A 372 1.35 23.96 -4.88
N TYR A 373 1.78 24.94 -4.08
CA TYR A 373 2.43 26.17 -4.58
C TYR A 373 3.62 25.90 -5.52
N LYS A 374 4.50 24.94 -5.17
CA LYS A 374 5.66 24.59 -5.99
C LYS A 374 5.25 24.03 -7.36
N GLU A 375 4.15 23.30 -7.42
CA GLU A 375 3.59 22.78 -8.67
C GLU A 375 2.97 23.91 -9.50
N ALA A 376 2.24 24.82 -8.87
CA ALA A 376 1.70 26.01 -9.52
C ALA A 376 2.81 26.91 -10.11
N LEU A 377 3.96 27.03 -9.45
CA LEU A 377 5.13 27.73 -10.00
C LEU A 377 5.68 27.04 -11.25
N ARG A 378 5.75 25.70 -11.26
CA ARG A 378 6.13 24.92 -12.45
C ARG A 378 5.10 25.07 -13.56
N GLU A 379 3.81 25.08 -13.23
CA GLU A 379 2.72 25.25 -14.20
C GLU A 379 2.79 26.61 -14.90
N LYS A 380 3.15 27.69 -14.18
CA LYS A 380 3.42 29.00 -14.79
C LYS A 380 4.58 28.99 -15.80
N GLN A 381 5.45 27.97 -15.74
CA GLN A 381 6.57 27.81 -16.67
C GLN A 381 6.21 26.99 -17.92
N CYS A 382 4.99 26.44 -18.00
CA CYS A 382 4.54 25.65 -19.14
C CYS A 382 4.37 26.51 -20.40
N LEU A 383 4.38 25.84 -21.56
CA LEU A 383 4.22 26.50 -22.86
C LEU A 383 2.93 27.31 -22.93
N THR A 384 1.81 26.73 -22.48
CA THR A 384 0.49 27.35 -22.49
C THR A 384 0.51 28.71 -21.79
N TYR A 385 0.98 28.74 -20.53
CA TYR A 385 1.02 29.98 -19.76
C TYR A 385 1.96 31.02 -20.38
N LYS A 386 3.16 30.60 -20.80
CA LYS A 386 4.16 31.50 -21.41
C LYS A 386 3.67 32.10 -22.73
N LEU A 387 3.04 31.29 -23.56
CA LEU A 387 2.50 31.70 -24.85
C LEU A 387 1.43 32.77 -24.67
N GLY A 388 0.45 32.54 -23.79
CA GLY A 388 -0.60 33.53 -23.54
C GLY A 388 -0.09 34.77 -22.80
N ALA A 389 0.90 34.63 -21.91
CA ALA A 389 1.54 35.79 -21.27
C ALA A 389 2.29 36.66 -22.30
N ALA A 390 2.97 36.05 -23.25
CA ALA A 390 3.61 36.74 -24.36
C ALA A 390 2.58 37.40 -25.29
N PHE A 391 1.47 36.72 -25.58
CA PHE A 391 0.37 37.29 -26.34
C PHE A 391 -0.21 38.54 -25.65
N ILE A 392 -0.44 38.51 -24.33
CA ILE A 392 -0.91 39.68 -23.58
C ILE A 392 0.07 40.85 -23.70
N ARG A 393 1.39 40.60 -23.60
CA ARG A 393 2.41 41.65 -23.78
C ARG A 393 2.42 42.21 -25.19
N ALA A 394 2.30 41.35 -26.19
CA ALA A 394 2.26 41.73 -27.60
C ALA A 394 1.02 42.58 -27.92
N TYR A 395 -0.14 42.19 -27.38
CA TYR A 395 -1.41 42.91 -27.52
C TYR A 395 -1.36 44.30 -26.89
N LYS A 396 -0.70 44.47 -25.73
CA LYS A 396 -0.49 45.80 -25.13
C LYS A 396 0.40 46.72 -25.98
N ASN A 397 1.32 46.16 -26.76
CA ASN A 397 2.23 46.87 -27.66
C ASN A 397 1.79 46.79 -29.12
N PHE A 398 0.49 46.67 -29.37
CA PHE A 398 -0.07 46.47 -30.71
C PHE A 398 0.46 47.48 -31.74
N TRP A 399 0.42 48.77 -31.40
CA TRP A 399 0.86 49.89 -32.24
C TRP A 399 2.36 49.90 -32.57
N ARG A 400 3.18 49.10 -31.88
CA ARG A 400 4.62 48.93 -32.14
C ARG A 400 4.94 47.65 -32.91
N GLY A 401 3.95 47.08 -33.61
CA GLY A 401 4.09 45.80 -34.33
C GLY A 401 4.20 44.59 -33.40
N GLY A 402 3.78 44.71 -32.13
CA GLY A 402 3.93 43.65 -31.13
C GLY A 402 3.27 42.32 -31.52
N LEU A 403 2.09 42.36 -32.15
CA LEU A 403 1.40 41.15 -32.62
C LEU A 403 2.08 40.52 -33.85
N LEU A 404 2.61 41.32 -34.78
CA LEU A 404 3.39 40.80 -35.91
C LEU A 404 4.63 40.07 -35.39
N LYS A 405 5.38 40.71 -34.48
CA LYS A 405 6.54 40.07 -33.84
C LYS A 405 6.16 38.77 -33.13
N PHE A 406 5.02 38.76 -32.44
CA PHE A 406 4.54 37.60 -31.72
C PHE A 406 4.28 36.41 -32.64
N TYR A 407 3.47 36.58 -33.68
CA TYR A 407 3.10 35.49 -34.59
C TYR A 407 4.27 35.01 -35.45
N PHE A 408 5.09 35.92 -35.99
CA PHE A 408 6.18 35.56 -36.91
C PHE A 408 7.44 35.04 -36.19
N PHE A 409 7.72 35.48 -34.95
CA PHE A 409 8.98 35.14 -34.27
C PHE A 409 8.77 34.45 -32.92
N ASP A 410 7.94 35.00 -32.03
CA ASP A 410 7.84 34.48 -30.66
C ASP A 410 7.19 33.09 -30.59
N VAL A 411 6.13 32.83 -31.36
CA VAL A 411 5.45 31.52 -31.42
C VAL A 411 6.44 30.41 -31.81
N SER A 412 7.22 30.64 -32.88
CA SER A 412 8.24 29.70 -33.36
C SER A 412 9.34 29.47 -32.33
N ARG A 413 9.78 30.52 -31.62
CA ARG A 413 10.76 30.41 -30.53
C ARG A 413 10.22 29.55 -29.38
N PHE A 414 9.00 29.82 -28.89
CA PHE A 414 8.41 29.06 -27.79
C PHE A 414 8.21 27.58 -28.15
N ARG A 415 7.84 27.28 -29.40
CA ARG A 415 7.75 25.90 -29.89
C ARG A 415 9.10 25.19 -29.85
N LYS A 416 10.18 25.85 -30.30
CA LYS A 416 11.54 25.29 -30.24
C LYS A 416 12.01 25.08 -28.80
N GLU A 417 11.82 26.06 -27.91
CA GLU A 417 12.16 25.95 -26.48
C GLU A 417 11.43 24.80 -25.78
N PHE A 418 10.15 24.60 -26.10
CA PHE A 418 9.36 23.50 -25.53
C PHE A 418 9.84 22.13 -26.02
N LEU A 419 10.16 21.99 -27.31
CA LEU A 419 10.68 20.75 -27.89
C LEU A 419 12.08 20.42 -27.36
N ALA A 420 12.92 21.42 -27.11
CA ALA A 420 14.26 21.23 -26.56
C ALA A 420 14.25 20.74 -25.10
N LYS A 421 13.22 21.06 -24.32
CA LYS A 421 13.06 20.59 -22.92
C LYS A 421 12.44 19.20 -22.77
N LYS A 422 11.99 18.60 -23.88
CA LYS A 422 11.44 17.23 -23.91
C LYS A 422 12.47 16.17 -24.34
N LYS A 423 13.60 16.60 -24.88
CA LYS A 423 14.81 15.79 -25.04
C LYS A 423 15.58 15.82 -23.73
#